data_AF-B4GXP7-F1
#
_entry.id   AF-B4GXP7-F1
#
_cell.length_a   1.000
_cell.length_b   1.000
_cell.length_c   1.000
_cell.angle_alpha   90.00
_cell.angle_beta   90.00
_cell.angle_gamma   90.00
#
_symmetry.space_group_name_H-M   'P 1'
#
loop_
_entity.id
_entity.type
_entity.pdbx_description
1 polymer ?
#
loop_
_entity_poly.entity_id
_entity_poly.type
_entity_poly.pdbx_seq_one_letter_code
_entity_poly.pdbx_strand_id
1 'polypeptide(L)'
;MYNNTTTLYYTKTPMYNNKATLYYTKASMYNNNTTLYYTKTPMYNNKATLYYTKASMYNNTSTLYYTKASMYNNKATLHHTKAAMHNNKATLYHTKAAMYNNKATLYYTKAPMYNNKATLHHTKAALHNNKATLYYTKAPMYNNKATLYYTKTPMYNNKAPLYYTKAPMYNNKTPLYNNKATMYNNTDSMYGTNHHSVPHTSPNEGPRLTR
;
A
#
# COMPACT_ATOMS: atom_id res chain seq x y z
N MET A 1 -14.14 33.13 -13.16
CA MET A 1 -14.93 32.73 -14.34
C MET A 1 -15.64 31.43 -14.01
N TYR A 2 -16.95 31.38 -14.17
CA TYR A 2 -17.76 30.17 -14.02
C TYR A 2 -18.06 29.67 -15.44
N ASN A 3 -17.23 28.75 -15.96
CA ASN A 3 -17.38 28.27 -17.34
C ASN A 3 -17.72 26.77 -17.35
N ASN A 4 -18.70 26.41 -18.20
CA ASN A 4 -19.22 25.06 -18.27
C ASN A 4 -18.20 24.09 -18.92
N THR A 5 -17.36 24.58 -19.83
CA THR A 5 -16.21 23.87 -20.39
C THR A 5 -15.12 24.88 -20.78
N THR A 6 -13.85 24.57 -20.54
CA THR A 6 -12.75 25.49 -20.88
C THR A 6 -11.49 24.73 -21.28
N THR A 7 -10.83 25.21 -22.33
CA THR A 7 -9.48 24.76 -22.71
C THR A 7 -8.54 25.97 -22.61
N LEU A 8 -7.48 25.86 -21.81
CA LEU A 8 -6.51 26.96 -21.61
C LEU A 8 -5.09 26.42 -21.62
N TYR A 9 -4.19 27.16 -22.26
CA TYR A 9 -2.77 26.83 -22.23
C TYR A 9 -2.11 27.25 -20.92
N TYR A 10 -2.52 28.39 -20.38
CA TYR A 10 -1.89 28.98 -19.21
C TYR A 10 -2.92 29.69 -18.33
N THR A 11 -2.91 29.40 -17.03
CA THR A 11 -3.70 30.17 -16.06
C THR A 11 -2.91 30.47 -14.78
N LYS A 12 -3.07 31.71 -14.30
CA LYS A 12 -2.54 32.24 -13.04
C LYS A 12 -3.63 32.63 -12.05
N THR A 13 -4.89 32.49 -12.42
CA THR A 13 -6.03 32.89 -11.57
C THR A 13 -6.78 31.66 -11.09
N PRO A 14 -7.35 31.70 -9.86
CA PRO A 14 -8.20 30.62 -9.38
C PRO A 14 -9.36 30.34 -10.34
N MET A 15 -9.67 29.06 -10.53
CA MET A 15 -10.73 28.63 -11.45
C MET A 15 -11.75 27.72 -10.77
N TYR A 16 -13.01 27.93 -11.16
CA TYR A 16 -14.18 27.15 -10.76
C TYR A 16 -14.90 26.69 -12.03
N ASN A 17 -14.67 25.45 -12.45
CA ASN A 17 -15.17 24.93 -13.71
C ASN A 17 -15.82 23.56 -13.57
N ASN A 18 -16.86 23.32 -14.37
CA ASN A 18 -17.45 22.00 -14.48
C ASN A 18 -16.53 21.04 -15.26
N LYS A 19 -16.03 21.47 -16.42
CA LYS A 19 -15.05 20.71 -17.21
C LYS A 19 -13.89 21.61 -17.64
N ALA A 20 -12.65 21.15 -17.47
CA ALA A 20 -11.48 21.90 -17.93
C ALA A 20 -10.37 21.01 -18.50
N THR A 21 -9.75 21.47 -19.59
CA THR A 21 -8.48 20.96 -20.12
C THR A 21 -7.44 22.05 -20.04
N LEU A 22 -6.37 21.81 -19.30
CA LEU A 22 -5.37 22.83 -18.98
C LEU A 22 -3.96 22.31 -19.23
N TYR A 23 -3.08 23.13 -19.78
CA TYR A 23 -1.68 22.72 -19.96
C TYR A 23 -0.83 23.11 -18.76
N TYR A 24 -0.93 24.37 -18.34
CA TYR A 24 -0.12 24.90 -17.25
C TYR A 24 -0.96 25.73 -16.27
N THR A 25 -0.98 25.28 -15.02
CA THR A 25 -1.71 25.97 -13.94
C THR A 25 -0.78 26.38 -12.81
N LYS A 26 -0.87 27.66 -12.44
CA LYS A 26 -0.18 28.28 -11.30
C LYS A 26 -1.13 28.83 -10.22
N ALA A 27 -2.40 28.43 -10.25
CA ALA A 27 -3.40 28.84 -9.27
C ALA A 27 -4.19 27.65 -8.75
N SER A 28 -4.77 27.79 -7.56
CA SER A 28 -5.64 26.75 -6.98
C SER A 28 -6.86 26.50 -7.86
N MET A 29 -7.34 25.25 -7.89
CA MET A 29 -8.48 24.85 -8.72
C MET A 29 -9.53 24.05 -7.96
N TYR A 30 -10.80 24.34 -8.29
CA TYR A 30 -11.98 23.66 -7.76
C TYR A 30 -12.86 23.23 -8.93
N ASN A 31 -12.72 21.99 -9.40
CA ASN A 31 -13.33 21.57 -10.65
C ASN A 31 -14.03 20.20 -10.54
N ASN A 32 -15.11 20.01 -11.29
CA ASN A 32 -15.81 18.72 -11.31
C ASN A 32 -15.03 17.69 -12.14
N ASN A 33 -14.63 18.03 -13.36
CA ASN A 33 -13.84 17.14 -14.22
C ASN A 33 -12.67 17.87 -14.89
N THR A 34 -11.45 17.36 -14.75
CA THR A 34 -10.27 18.02 -15.32
C THR A 34 -9.28 17.09 -15.96
N THR A 35 -8.68 17.56 -17.05
CA THR A 35 -7.41 17.06 -17.57
C THR A 35 -6.36 18.16 -17.48
N LEU A 36 -5.22 17.86 -16.86
CA LEU A 36 -4.17 18.86 -16.66
C LEU A 36 -2.78 18.25 -16.86
N TYR A 37 -1.96 18.95 -17.64
CA TYR A 37 -0.61 18.46 -17.94
C TYR A 37 0.38 18.83 -16.86
N TYR A 38 0.33 20.06 -16.36
CA TYR A 38 1.27 20.55 -15.36
C TYR A 38 0.62 21.38 -14.28
N THR A 39 0.83 20.99 -13.02
CA THR A 39 0.41 21.76 -11.85
C THR A 39 1.46 21.82 -10.75
N LYS A 40 1.51 23.00 -10.13
CA LYS A 40 2.30 23.30 -8.93
C LYS A 40 1.46 23.87 -7.80
N THR A 41 0.13 23.84 -7.91
CA THR A 41 -0.79 24.42 -6.94
C THR A 41 -1.82 23.42 -6.43
N PRO A 42 -2.34 23.62 -5.20
CA PRO A 42 -3.32 22.72 -4.63
C PRO A 42 -4.56 22.56 -5.50
N MET A 43 -5.12 21.35 -5.50
CA MET A 43 -6.27 20.99 -6.33
C MET A 43 -7.34 20.24 -5.55
N TYR A 44 -8.59 20.61 -5.82
CA TYR A 44 -9.80 19.96 -5.31
C TYR A 44 -10.68 19.57 -6.49
N ASN A 45 -10.75 18.27 -6.80
CA ASN A 45 -11.50 17.82 -7.97
C ASN A 45 -12.37 16.60 -7.70
N ASN A 46 -13.53 16.53 -8.34
CA ASN A 46 -14.31 15.30 -8.29
C ASN A 46 -13.65 14.21 -9.17
N LYS A 47 -13.29 14.54 -10.41
CA LYS A 47 -12.56 13.67 -11.33
C LYS A 47 -11.35 14.40 -11.94
N ALA A 48 -10.18 13.80 -11.86
CA ALA A 48 -8.96 14.39 -12.42
C ALA A 48 -8.09 13.37 -13.18
N THR A 49 -7.56 13.78 -14.33
CA THR A 49 -6.46 13.13 -15.04
C THR A 49 -5.29 14.09 -15.10
N LEU A 50 -4.16 13.74 -14.49
CA LEU A 50 -3.03 14.65 -14.30
C LEU A 50 -1.71 14.01 -14.72
N TYR A 51 -0.90 14.73 -15.48
CA TYR A 51 0.39 14.19 -15.95
C TYR A 51 1.53 14.50 -14.99
N TYR A 52 1.75 15.78 -14.68
CA TYR A 52 2.83 16.22 -13.78
C TYR A 52 2.29 17.08 -12.65
N THR A 53 2.35 16.53 -11.43
CA THR A 53 1.82 17.18 -10.24
C THR A 53 2.91 17.34 -9.18
N LYS A 54 3.12 18.58 -8.76
CA LYS A 54 3.96 18.95 -7.62
C LYS A 54 3.17 19.79 -6.59
N ALA A 55 1.95 19.37 -6.28
CA ALA A 55 1.12 20.02 -5.27
C ALA A 55 0.11 19.09 -4.63
N SER A 56 -0.30 19.42 -3.41
CA SER A 56 -1.25 18.64 -2.62
C SER A 56 -2.58 18.50 -3.34
N MET A 57 -3.21 17.34 -3.21
CA MET A 57 -4.44 17.06 -3.93
C MET A 57 -5.49 16.35 -3.09
N TYR A 58 -6.73 16.75 -3.35
CA TYR A 58 -7.92 16.16 -2.78
C TYR A 58 -8.88 15.82 -3.92
N ASN A 59 -9.00 14.52 -4.25
CA ASN A 59 -9.91 14.11 -5.32
C ASN A 59 -10.82 12.95 -4.96
N ASN A 60 -12.03 12.91 -5.50
CA ASN A 60 -12.84 11.70 -5.41
C ASN A 60 -12.26 10.59 -6.28
N THR A 61 -12.04 10.87 -7.57
CA THR A 61 -11.41 9.93 -8.51
C THR A 61 -10.26 10.60 -9.24
N SER A 62 -9.10 9.94 -9.27
CA SER A 62 -7.94 10.50 -9.95
C SER A 62 -7.11 9.45 -10.69
N THR A 63 -6.56 9.86 -11.84
CA THR A 63 -5.52 9.14 -12.59
C THR A 63 -4.31 10.06 -12.73
N LEU A 64 -3.16 9.65 -12.21
CA LEU A 64 -1.95 10.48 -12.20
C LEU A 64 -0.75 9.71 -12.74
N TYR A 65 0.15 10.41 -13.44
CA TYR A 65 1.33 9.80 -14.05
C TYR A 65 2.64 10.07 -13.33
N TYR A 66 2.88 11.30 -12.90
CA TYR A 66 4.10 11.70 -12.18
C TYR A 66 3.75 12.64 -11.04
N THR A 67 3.87 12.13 -9.82
CA THR A 67 3.42 12.87 -8.64
C THR A 67 4.49 12.96 -7.57
N LYS A 68 4.74 14.20 -7.15
CA LYS A 68 5.61 14.54 -6.01
C LYS A 68 4.86 15.47 -5.05
N ALA A 69 3.75 15.00 -4.49
CA ALA A 69 2.97 15.75 -3.51
C ALA A 69 1.96 14.89 -2.77
N SER A 70 1.61 15.30 -1.55
CA SER A 70 0.65 14.59 -0.69
C SER A 70 -0.72 14.45 -1.34
N MET A 71 -1.36 13.29 -1.15
CA MET A 71 -2.64 13.01 -1.80
C MET A 71 -3.65 12.39 -0.85
N TYR A 72 -4.88 12.86 -1.02
CA TYR A 72 -6.08 12.30 -0.42
C TYR A 72 -7.06 11.97 -1.54
N ASN A 73 -7.31 10.67 -1.79
CA ASN A 73 -8.31 10.28 -2.79
C ASN A 73 -9.26 9.18 -2.33
N ASN A 74 -10.50 9.18 -2.82
CA ASN A 74 -11.36 8.01 -2.64
C ASN A 74 -10.90 6.87 -3.57
N LYS A 75 -10.71 7.15 -4.86
CA LYS A 75 -10.17 6.20 -5.84
C LYS A 75 -9.00 6.82 -6.61
N ALA A 76 -7.86 6.15 -6.62
CA ALA A 76 -6.68 6.61 -7.36
C ALA A 76 -6.07 5.52 -8.24
N THR A 77 -5.69 5.89 -9.46
CA THR A 77 -4.75 5.14 -10.29
C THR A 77 -3.49 5.98 -10.44
N LEU A 78 -2.35 5.46 -10.02
CA LEU A 78 -1.13 6.24 -9.85
C LEU A 78 0.04 5.55 -10.54
N HIS A 79 0.72 6.27 -11.40
CA HIS A 79 2.04 5.91 -11.90
C HIS A 79 3.09 6.81 -11.23
N HIS A 80 4.30 6.27 -11.03
CA HIS A 80 5.48 6.97 -10.54
C HIS A 80 5.22 8.01 -9.44
N THR A 81 4.97 7.54 -8.23
CA THR A 81 4.64 8.40 -7.08
C THR A 81 5.76 8.47 -6.06
N LYS A 82 6.07 9.70 -5.62
CA LYS A 82 6.98 10.00 -4.51
C LYS A 82 6.31 10.95 -3.52
N ALA A 83 5.29 10.48 -2.79
CA ALA A 83 4.56 11.30 -1.83
C ALA A 83 3.64 10.54 -0.87
N ALA A 84 3.41 11.08 0.32
CA ALA A 84 2.48 10.50 1.29
C ALA A 84 1.06 10.40 0.71
N MET A 85 0.39 9.28 0.98
CA MET A 85 -0.91 8.96 0.38
C MET A 85 -1.90 8.41 1.38
N HIS A 86 -3.12 8.94 1.32
CA HIS A 86 -4.29 8.42 2.00
C HIS A 86 -5.37 8.14 0.96
N ASN A 87 -5.66 6.86 0.68
CA ASN A 87 -6.74 6.52 -0.24
C ASN A 87 -7.67 5.42 0.26
N ASN A 88 -8.94 5.47 -0.14
CA ASN A 88 -9.84 4.34 0.12
C ASN A 88 -9.52 3.16 -0.83
N LYS A 89 -9.36 3.44 -2.12
CA LYS A 89 -8.97 2.46 -3.15
C LYS A 89 -7.83 3.00 -3.99
N ALA A 90 -6.74 2.26 -4.13
CA ALA A 90 -5.62 2.67 -4.98
C ALA A 90 -5.04 1.54 -5.82
N THR A 91 -4.73 1.85 -7.08
CA THR A 91 -3.87 1.03 -7.93
C THR A 91 -2.59 1.81 -8.19
N LEU A 92 -1.44 1.26 -7.81
CA LEU A 92 -0.17 1.98 -7.88
C LEU A 92 0.92 1.21 -8.64
N TYR A 93 1.57 1.95 -9.54
CA TYR A 93 2.73 1.52 -10.32
C TYR A 93 3.93 2.37 -9.91
N HIS A 94 4.97 1.74 -9.35
CA HIS A 94 6.20 2.38 -8.88
C HIS A 94 5.99 3.49 -7.83
N THR A 95 5.99 3.09 -6.57
CA THR A 95 5.78 3.99 -5.43
C THR A 95 6.98 4.01 -4.52
N LYS A 96 7.44 5.22 -4.18
CA LYS A 96 8.42 5.48 -3.12
C LYS A 96 7.82 6.42 -2.09
N ALA A 97 6.81 5.93 -1.37
CA ALA A 97 6.08 6.79 -0.45
C ALA A 97 5.25 6.06 0.61
N ALA A 98 5.10 6.69 1.77
CA ALA A 98 4.26 6.18 2.86
C ALA A 98 2.78 6.14 2.44
N MET A 99 2.09 5.08 2.80
CA MET A 99 0.74 4.80 2.33
C MET A 99 -0.19 4.34 3.44
N TYR A 100 -1.39 4.91 3.43
CA TYR A 100 -2.52 4.49 4.24
C TYR A 100 -3.69 4.22 3.31
N ASN A 101 -4.03 2.94 3.09
CA ASN A 101 -5.15 2.62 2.20
C ASN A 101 -6.12 1.57 2.75
N ASN A 102 -7.42 1.71 2.47
CA ASN A 102 -8.35 0.63 2.81
C ASN A 102 -8.17 -0.57 1.86
N LYS A 103 -8.08 -0.33 0.54
CA LYS A 103 -7.79 -1.34 -0.47
C LYS A 103 -6.70 -0.85 -1.41
N ALA A 104 -5.69 -1.66 -1.66
CA ALA A 104 -4.70 -1.31 -2.68
C ALA A 104 -4.17 -2.50 -3.49
N THR A 105 -3.85 -2.22 -4.74
CA THR A 105 -3.07 -3.09 -5.63
C THR A 105 -1.77 -2.38 -5.97
N LEU A 106 -0.63 -3.01 -5.68
CA LEU A 106 0.70 -2.40 -5.83
C LEU A 106 1.66 -3.32 -6.57
N TYR A 107 2.35 -2.76 -7.56
CA TYR A 107 3.33 -3.51 -8.34
C TYR A 107 4.76 -3.38 -7.80
N TYR A 108 5.20 -2.16 -7.50
CA TYR A 108 6.56 -1.89 -7.02
C TYR A 108 6.55 -0.85 -5.93
N THR A 109 6.85 -1.25 -4.70
CA THR A 109 6.77 -0.38 -3.52
C THR A 109 8.06 -0.35 -2.74
N LYS A 110 8.51 0.86 -2.41
CA LYS A 110 9.68 1.13 -1.56
C LYS A 110 9.37 2.22 -0.52
N ALA A 111 8.43 1.96 0.38
CA ALA A 111 8.15 2.75 1.58
C ALA A 111 7.04 2.10 2.43
N PRO A 112 6.95 2.43 3.74
CA PRO A 112 6.00 1.81 4.67
C PRO A 112 4.55 1.87 4.19
N MET A 113 3.78 0.82 4.52
CA MET A 113 2.39 0.70 4.10
C MET A 113 1.49 0.17 5.21
N TYR A 114 0.35 0.82 5.38
CA TYR A 114 -0.71 0.47 6.33
C TYR A 114 -2.02 0.28 5.57
N ASN A 115 -2.42 -0.98 5.31
CA ASN A 115 -3.64 -1.25 4.58
C ASN A 115 -4.59 -2.28 5.21
N ASN A 116 -5.89 -2.10 5.02
CA ASN A 116 -6.84 -3.14 5.42
C ASN A 116 -6.79 -4.36 4.46
N LYS A 117 -6.77 -4.11 3.15
CA LYS A 117 -6.62 -5.14 2.12
C LYS A 117 -5.56 -4.73 1.09
N ALA A 118 -4.64 -5.63 0.78
CA ALA A 118 -3.62 -5.34 -0.21
C ALA A 118 -3.25 -6.54 -1.11
N THR A 119 -3.02 -6.27 -2.39
CA THR A 119 -2.34 -7.19 -3.31
C THR A 119 -1.02 -6.56 -3.72
N LEU A 120 0.10 -7.25 -3.45
CA LEU A 120 1.45 -6.71 -3.65
C LEU A 120 2.32 -7.65 -4.47
N HIS A 121 2.92 -7.14 -5.54
CA HIS A 121 3.83 -7.94 -6.38
C HIS A 121 5.27 -7.86 -5.89
N HIS A 122 5.87 -6.66 -5.86
CA HIS A 122 7.26 -6.47 -5.40
C HIS A 122 7.37 -5.38 -4.34
N THR A 123 7.67 -5.80 -3.12
CA THR A 123 7.72 -4.90 -1.97
C THR A 123 9.08 -4.95 -1.26
N LYS A 124 9.65 -3.77 -1.07
CA LYS A 124 10.83 -3.53 -0.22
C LYS A 124 10.47 -2.49 0.85
N ALA A 125 9.52 -2.83 1.70
CA ALA A 125 8.98 -1.93 2.72
C ALA A 125 8.26 -2.66 3.85
N ALA A 126 8.31 -2.09 5.05
CA ALA A 126 7.53 -2.58 6.19
C ALA A 126 6.03 -2.56 5.87
N LEU A 127 5.34 -3.65 6.21
CA LEU A 127 3.92 -3.85 5.91
C LEU A 127 3.12 -4.10 7.18
N HIS A 128 2.02 -3.36 7.33
CA HIS A 128 1.01 -3.57 8.36
C HIS A 128 -0.36 -3.74 7.69
N ASN A 129 -0.85 -4.99 7.59
CA ASN A 129 -2.13 -5.24 6.93
C ASN A 129 -3.09 -6.17 7.66
N ASN A 130 -4.40 -5.99 7.48
CA ASN A 130 -5.36 -7.00 7.94
C ASN A 130 -5.42 -8.22 7.02
N LYS A 131 -5.47 -7.98 5.71
CA LYS A 131 -5.48 -9.03 4.68
C LYS A 131 -4.52 -8.68 3.55
N ALA A 132 -3.63 -9.59 3.20
CA ALA A 132 -2.70 -9.34 2.09
C ALA A 132 -2.46 -10.58 1.20
N THR A 133 -2.30 -10.36 -0.09
CA THR A 133 -1.70 -11.34 -1.02
C THR A 133 -0.37 -10.77 -1.49
N LEU A 134 0.71 -11.51 -1.27
CA LEU A 134 2.07 -11.03 -1.54
C LEU A 134 2.86 -12.03 -2.36
N TYR A 135 3.42 -11.55 -3.47
CA TYR A 135 4.25 -12.39 -4.34
C TYR A 135 5.71 -12.35 -3.92
N TYR A 136 6.33 -11.18 -3.86
CA TYR A 136 7.74 -11.01 -3.47
C TYR A 136 7.92 -9.91 -2.44
N THR A 137 8.28 -10.29 -1.22
CA THR A 137 8.55 -9.35 -0.13
C THR A 137 9.98 -9.47 0.38
N LYS A 138 10.62 -8.31 0.56
CA LYS A 138 11.95 -8.16 1.17
C LYS A 138 11.90 -7.09 2.26
N ALA A 139 11.03 -7.26 3.25
CA ALA A 139 10.92 -6.39 4.42
C ALA A 139 10.01 -7.03 5.50
N PRO A 140 10.15 -6.62 6.78
CA PRO A 140 9.31 -7.11 7.86
C PRO A 140 7.81 -6.92 7.59
N MET A 141 6.99 -7.86 8.05
CA MET A 141 5.54 -7.79 7.89
C MET A 141 4.80 -8.16 9.17
N TYR A 142 3.71 -7.44 9.39
CA TYR A 142 2.73 -7.66 10.44
C TYR A 142 1.36 -7.77 9.79
N ASN A 143 0.83 -8.97 9.60
CA ASN A 143 -0.54 -9.12 9.10
C ASN A 143 -1.42 -10.08 9.89
N ASN A 144 -2.73 -9.86 9.86
CA ASN A 144 -3.67 -10.81 10.47
C ASN A 144 -3.87 -12.04 9.55
N LYS A 145 -4.12 -11.81 8.25
CA LYS A 145 -4.25 -12.85 7.23
C LYS A 145 -3.38 -12.54 6.03
N ALA A 146 -2.54 -13.48 5.58
CA ALA A 146 -1.72 -13.29 4.40
C ALA A 146 -1.62 -14.54 3.54
N THR A 147 -1.67 -14.41 2.21
CA THR A 147 -1.21 -15.44 1.28
C THR A 147 0.14 -15.00 0.73
N LEU A 148 1.16 -15.85 0.87
CA LEU A 148 2.53 -15.49 0.60
C LEU A 148 3.20 -16.50 -0.33
N TYR A 149 3.76 -16.02 -1.44
CA TYR A 149 4.51 -16.88 -2.36
C TYR A 149 6.00 -16.90 -2.04
N TYR A 150 6.61 -15.73 -1.83
CA TYR A 150 8.04 -15.64 -1.56
C TYR A 150 8.38 -14.52 -0.56
N THR A 151 8.96 -14.90 0.58
CA THR A 151 9.49 -13.96 1.57
C THR A 151 10.93 -14.28 1.96
N LYS A 152 11.71 -13.23 2.23
CA LYS A 152 13.12 -13.29 2.66
C LYS A 152 13.36 -12.60 4.00
N THR A 153 12.32 -12.25 4.72
CA THR A 153 12.39 -11.40 5.92
C THR A 153 11.43 -11.88 7.00
N PRO A 154 11.70 -11.51 8.28
CA PRO A 154 10.87 -11.95 9.40
C PRO A 154 9.40 -11.61 9.22
N MET A 155 8.54 -12.48 9.73
CA MET A 155 7.09 -12.32 9.66
C MET A 155 6.42 -12.57 11.00
N TYR A 156 5.47 -11.70 11.32
CA TYR A 156 4.52 -11.84 12.41
C TYR A 156 3.12 -11.92 11.80
N ASN A 157 2.52 -13.11 11.78
CA ASN A 157 1.21 -13.31 11.19
C ASN A 157 0.32 -14.18 12.08
N ASN A 158 -1.00 -14.05 11.94
CA ASN A 158 -1.94 -14.89 12.69
C ASN A 158 -2.38 -16.11 11.86
N LYS A 159 -2.68 -15.91 10.57
CA LYS A 159 -3.05 -16.97 9.62
C LYS A 159 -2.40 -16.74 8.25
N ALA A 160 -1.71 -17.73 7.70
CA ALA A 160 -1.16 -17.59 6.35
C ALA A 160 -0.83 -18.90 5.63
N PRO A 161 -1.40 -19.20 4.45
CA PRO A 161 -0.75 -20.13 3.54
C PRO A 161 0.55 -19.50 3.00
N LEU A 162 1.64 -20.26 3.08
CA LEU A 162 2.97 -19.83 2.64
C LEU A 162 3.63 -20.91 1.77
N TYR A 163 4.18 -20.49 0.62
CA TYR A 163 4.82 -21.40 -0.34
C TYR A 163 6.35 -21.43 -0.27
N TYR A 164 7.00 -20.36 0.21
CA TYR A 164 8.45 -20.31 0.35
C TYR A 164 8.93 -19.20 1.31
N THR A 165 9.76 -19.56 2.28
CA THR A 165 10.49 -18.61 3.14
C THR A 165 11.92 -19.07 3.45
N LYS A 166 12.77 -18.08 3.72
CA LYS A 166 14.15 -18.24 4.21
C LYS A 166 14.42 -17.50 5.53
N ALA A 167 13.40 -16.90 6.13
CA ALA A 167 13.54 -16.08 7.34
C ALA A 167 12.58 -16.53 8.45
N PRO A 168 12.91 -16.26 9.73
CA PRO A 168 12.13 -16.72 10.88
C PRO A 168 10.66 -16.28 10.82
N MET A 169 9.79 -17.13 11.35
CA MET A 169 8.34 -16.89 11.43
C MET A 169 7.80 -17.07 12.83
N TYR A 170 6.93 -16.14 13.22
CA TYR A 170 6.12 -16.20 14.43
C TYR A 170 4.64 -16.23 14.02
N ASN A 171 3.98 -17.39 14.14
CA ASN A 171 2.62 -17.55 13.62
C ASN A 171 1.80 -18.60 14.37
N ASN A 172 0.48 -18.39 14.47
CA ASN A 172 -0.45 -19.26 15.20
C ASN A 172 -1.00 -20.45 14.37
N LYS A 173 -1.32 -20.24 13.07
CA LYS A 173 -1.86 -21.26 12.13
C LYS A 173 -1.41 -21.07 10.66
N THR A 174 -0.61 -21.97 10.09
CA THR A 174 -0.18 -21.93 8.66
C THR A 174 -0.02 -23.32 8.01
N PRO A 175 -0.71 -23.59 6.88
CA PRO A 175 -0.27 -24.61 5.92
C PRO A 175 1.00 -24.13 5.19
N LEU A 176 2.05 -24.95 5.18
CA LEU A 176 3.37 -24.56 4.70
C LEU A 176 3.94 -25.55 3.68
N TYR A 177 4.51 -25.01 2.62
CA TYR A 177 5.26 -25.76 1.60
C TYR A 177 6.70 -25.25 1.55
N ASN A 178 7.68 -26.17 1.50
CA ASN A 178 9.10 -25.91 1.20
C ASN A 178 9.78 -24.79 2.04
N ASN A 179 9.96 -25.02 3.35
CA ASN A 179 10.47 -24.03 4.32
C ASN A 179 11.91 -24.33 4.80
N LYS A 180 12.80 -23.33 4.76
CA LYS A 180 14.18 -23.44 5.30
C LYS A 180 14.44 -22.59 6.57
N ALA A 181 13.39 -22.07 7.20
CA ALA A 181 13.49 -21.15 8.34
C ALA A 181 12.97 -21.76 9.65
N THR A 182 13.41 -21.18 10.77
CA THR A 182 12.92 -21.49 12.12
C THR A 182 11.50 -20.98 12.34
N MET A 183 10.70 -21.78 13.05
CA MET A 183 9.27 -21.54 13.27
C MET A 183 8.96 -21.51 14.78
N TYR A 184 8.15 -20.54 15.19
CA TYR A 184 7.59 -20.44 16.54
C TYR A 184 6.06 -20.46 16.51
N ASN A 185 5.45 -21.24 17.41
CA ASN A 185 4.00 -21.28 17.72
C ASN A 185 3.05 -21.80 16.61
N ASN A 186 3.54 -22.56 15.63
CA ASN A 186 2.69 -23.10 14.55
C ASN A 186 1.92 -24.38 14.98
N THR A 187 0.62 -24.44 14.65
CA THR A 187 -0.25 -25.58 14.98
C THR A 187 -0.81 -26.35 13.75
N ASP A 188 -0.45 -25.97 12.52
CA ASP A 188 -0.94 -26.60 11.27
C ASP A 188 0.12 -27.47 10.56
N SER A 189 -0.36 -28.34 9.65
CA SER A 189 0.44 -29.29 8.86
C SER A 189 1.53 -28.63 7.99
N MET A 190 2.74 -29.21 8.02
CA MET A 190 3.86 -28.81 7.17
C MET A 190 4.19 -29.91 6.15
N TYR A 191 4.45 -29.54 4.90
CA TYR A 191 4.80 -30.48 3.83
C TYR A 191 6.16 -30.11 3.19
N GLY A 192 7.14 -31.03 3.26
CA GLY A 192 8.31 -31.06 2.37
C GLY A 192 9.64 -30.42 2.80
N THR A 193 10.09 -30.46 4.07
CA THR A 193 11.48 -30.03 4.46
C THR A 193 12.00 -30.63 5.78
N ASN A 194 13.33 -30.69 5.99
CA ASN A 194 14.01 -31.07 7.25
C ASN A 194 13.73 -30.06 8.38
N HIS A 195 13.26 -30.51 9.54
CA HIS A 195 12.63 -29.65 10.56
C HIS A 195 13.51 -29.33 11.79
N HIS A 196 13.34 -28.11 12.34
CA HIS A 196 13.54 -27.74 13.75
C HIS A 196 12.38 -26.84 14.17
N SER A 197 11.49 -27.35 15.02
CA SER A 197 10.33 -26.63 15.57
C SER A 197 10.53 -26.47 17.07
N VAL A 198 10.35 -25.26 17.61
CA VAL A 198 10.47 -25.00 19.05
C VAL A 198 9.07 -24.87 19.65
N PRO A 199 8.65 -25.76 20.58
CA PRO A 199 7.37 -25.66 21.27
C PRO A 199 7.29 -24.44 22.22
N HIS A 200 6.08 -24.00 22.52
CA HIS A 200 5.83 -22.94 23.52
C HIS A 200 5.90 -23.51 24.93
N THR A 201 6.91 -23.15 25.72
CA THR A 201 6.91 -23.37 27.18
C THR A 201 6.15 -22.22 27.85
N SER A 202 4.95 -22.47 28.37
CA SER A 202 4.29 -21.50 29.27
C SER A 202 5.09 -21.38 30.57
N PRO A 203 5.46 -20.17 31.02
CA PRO A 203 6.12 -20.00 32.30
C PRO A 203 5.06 -19.93 33.40
N ASN A 204 4.45 -21.06 33.77
CA ASN A 204 3.68 -21.11 35.02
C ASN A 204 3.38 -22.53 35.51
N GLU A 205 4.38 -23.20 36.08
CA GLU A 205 4.16 -24.09 37.23
C GLU A 205 5.29 -23.82 38.22
N GLY A 206 5.05 -22.88 39.13
CA GLY A 206 5.90 -22.71 40.31
C GLY A 206 5.87 -24.01 41.14
N PRO A 207 6.96 -24.34 41.85
CA PRO A 207 7.05 -25.61 42.58
C PRO A 207 5.92 -25.68 43.62
N ARG A 208 5.08 -26.71 43.50
CA ARG A 208 4.06 -27.06 44.49
C ARG A 208 4.80 -27.49 45.76
N LEU A 209 4.79 -26.63 46.78
CA LEU A 209 5.27 -26.96 48.11
C LEU A 209 4.46 -28.14 48.65
N THR A 210 5.11 -29.29 48.83
CA THR A 210 4.63 -30.37 49.69
C THR A 210 5.70 -30.64 50.74
N ARG A 211 5.23 -30.63 51.99
CA ARG A 211 5.94 -30.70 53.27
C ARG A 211 7.09 -31.70 53.32
#